data_AF-A0A7V4LSC8-F1
#
_entry.id   AF-A0A7V4LSC8-F1
#
_cell.length_a   1.000
_cell.length_b   1.000
_cell.length_c   1.000
_cell.angle_alpha   90.00
_cell.angle_beta   90.00
_cell.angle_gamma   90.00
#
_symmetry.space_group_name_H-M   'P 1'
#
loop_
_entity.id
_entity.type
_entity.pdbx_description
1 polymer ?
#
loop_
_entity_poly.entity_id
_entity_poly.type
_entity_poly.pdbx_seq_one_letter_code
_entity_poly.pdbx_strand_id
1 'polypeptide(L)'
;MQAYLLGALGLAAGLLTGAPGARAAEATDALRQKDAEVRELRRRLEQAEKELEQLRRDNERLRRQQQKAAPKTEPAEAERAREELRRLREENARLRQRAARAPAASEAKPVRPLAGLPPVTPETVVEVDELVGHFLAGPAAAAARYAKKTFRVRGEVERFHTALLRRQFTVLLRGPDGGPPVACRFNYIDRYKTVFTTQNGRVLTARYDSGRETVLLETGQGVVIAGRCGGLDANGTIEFSRCELVR
;
A
#
# COMPACT_ATOMS: atom_id res chain seq x y z
N MET A 1 -24.52 -12.92 -54.53
CA MET A 1 -23.06 -12.71 -54.61
C MET A 1 -22.39 -13.89 -53.93
N GLN A 2 -21.98 -14.88 -54.73
CA GLN A 2 -20.55 -15.16 -55.05
C GLN A 2 -19.83 -15.72 -53.82
N ALA A 3 -19.60 -17.03 -53.63
CA ALA A 3 -19.06 -18.10 -54.48
C ALA A 3 -17.53 -18.10 -54.65
N TYR A 4 -16.98 -19.33 -54.58
CA TYR A 4 -15.66 -19.85 -54.99
C TYR A 4 -14.53 -19.92 -53.93
N LEU A 5 -13.72 -21.00 -53.81
CA LEU A 5 -13.76 -22.42 -54.24
C LEU A 5 -12.45 -23.12 -53.73
N LEU A 6 -12.41 -24.46 -53.81
CA LEU A 6 -11.24 -25.39 -53.87
C LEU A 6 -10.52 -25.71 -52.56
N GLY A 7 -10.16 -26.96 -52.22
CA GLY A 7 -10.18 -28.31 -52.82
C GLY A 7 -9.81 -29.29 -51.67
N ALA A 8 -9.81 -30.62 -51.75
CA ALA A 8 -9.76 -31.57 -52.84
C ALA A 8 -10.27 -32.93 -52.34
N LEU A 9 -10.70 -33.77 -53.29
CA LEU A 9 -10.99 -35.19 -53.12
C LEU A 9 -9.77 -35.99 -52.62
N GLY A 10 -10.05 -36.97 -51.76
CA GLY A 10 -9.16 -38.09 -51.46
C GLY A 10 -9.96 -39.31 -51.02
N LEU A 11 -10.24 -40.20 -51.98
CA LEU A 11 -10.77 -41.54 -51.75
C LEU A 11 -9.86 -42.34 -50.79
N ALA A 12 -10.45 -42.97 -49.78
CA ALA A 12 -9.95 -44.22 -49.24
C ALA A 12 -11.13 -45.07 -48.75
N ALA A 13 -11.63 -45.92 -49.64
CA ALA A 13 -12.38 -47.11 -49.28
C ALA A 13 -11.43 -48.04 -48.50
N GLY A 14 -11.58 -48.07 -47.17
CA GLY A 14 -10.92 -49.00 -46.27
C GLY A 14 -11.95 -49.92 -45.65
N LEU A 15 -11.96 -51.16 -46.11
CA LEU A 15 -12.80 -52.26 -45.68
C LEU A 15 -12.96 -52.39 -44.15
N LEU A 16 -14.23 -52.52 -43.75
CA LEU A 16 -14.68 -53.18 -42.53
C LEU A 16 -14.17 -54.62 -42.47
N THR A 17 -13.10 -54.88 -41.73
CA THR A 17 -12.79 -56.20 -41.15
C THR A 17 -12.15 -56.04 -39.76
N GLY A 18 -12.79 -55.25 -38.89
CA GLY A 18 -12.51 -55.30 -37.45
C GLY A 18 -13.29 -56.44 -36.82
N ALA A 19 -12.61 -57.51 -36.40
CA ALA A 19 -13.23 -58.66 -35.75
C ALA A 19 -14.13 -58.22 -34.56
N PRO A 20 -15.33 -58.80 -34.38
CA PRO A 20 -16.28 -58.42 -33.33
C PRO A 20 -15.72 -58.55 -31.89
N GLY A 21 -14.60 -59.25 -31.70
CA GLY A 21 -13.91 -59.36 -30.42
C GLY A 21 -13.13 -58.10 -29.98
N ALA A 22 -12.62 -57.29 -30.90
CA ALA A 22 -11.75 -56.15 -30.54
C ALA A 22 -12.53 -54.99 -29.89
N ARG A 23 -13.73 -54.69 -30.39
CA ARG A 23 -14.62 -53.66 -29.80
C ARG A 23 -15.20 -54.07 -28.45
N ALA A 24 -15.39 -55.38 -28.23
CA ALA A 24 -15.83 -55.91 -26.95
C ALA A 24 -14.74 -55.77 -25.88
N ALA A 25 -13.47 -55.98 -26.24
CA ALA A 25 -12.33 -55.79 -25.35
C ALA A 25 -12.17 -54.32 -24.92
N GLU A 26 -12.23 -53.38 -25.86
CA GLU A 26 -12.14 -51.94 -25.57
C GLU A 26 -13.28 -51.46 -24.64
N ALA A 27 -14.50 -51.96 -24.83
CA ALA A 27 -15.63 -51.63 -23.96
C ALA A 27 -15.43 -52.15 -22.52
N THR A 28 -14.83 -53.33 -22.35
CA THR A 28 -14.54 -53.87 -21.01
C THR A 28 -13.44 -53.11 -20.27
N ASP A 29 -12.43 -52.63 -20.99
CA ASP A 29 -11.36 -51.85 -20.38
C ASP A 29 -11.82 -50.43 -20.02
N ALA A 30 -12.69 -49.83 -20.84
CA ALA A 30 -13.34 -48.56 -20.53
C ALA A 30 -14.22 -48.67 -19.25
N LEU A 31 -14.96 -49.78 -19.08
CA LEU A 31 -15.74 -50.02 -17.86
C LEU A 31 -14.84 -50.14 -16.63
N ARG A 32 -13.73 -50.88 -16.74
CA ARG A 32 -12.76 -51.05 -15.64
C ARG A 32 -12.11 -49.72 -15.25
N GLN A 33 -11.79 -48.87 -16.22
CA GLN A 33 -11.27 -47.53 -15.96
C GLN A 33 -12.30 -46.66 -15.22
N LYS A 34 -13.56 -46.69 -15.65
CA LYS A 34 -14.65 -45.96 -14.98
C LYS A 34 -14.90 -46.48 -13.56
N ASP A 35 -14.84 -47.80 -13.34
CA ASP A 35 -14.96 -48.39 -12.01
C ASP A 35 -13.78 -48.05 -11.09
N ALA A 36 -12.58 -47.86 -11.64
CA ALA A 36 -11.44 -47.37 -10.89
C ALA A 36 -11.62 -45.89 -10.49
N GLU A 37 -12.06 -45.05 -11.44
CA GLU A 37 -12.33 -43.63 -11.22
C GLU A 37 -13.43 -43.42 -10.17
N VAL A 38 -14.52 -44.18 -10.25
CA VAL A 38 -15.61 -44.12 -9.25
C VAL A 38 -15.11 -44.52 -7.86
N ARG A 39 -14.24 -45.52 -7.76
CA ARG A 39 -13.65 -45.92 -6.46
C ARG A 39 -12.73 -44.84 -5.90
N GLU A 40 -11.96 -44.17 -6.75
CA GLU A 40 -11.12 -43.05 -6.33
C GLU A 40 -11.96 -41.86 -5.85
N LEU A 41 -13.00 -41.48 -6.62
CA LEU A 41 -13.91 -40.39 -6.25
C LEU A 41 -14.62 -40.67 -4.93
N ARG A 42 -15.06 -41.92 -4.68
CA ARG A 42 -15.65 -42.31 -3.40
C ARG A 42 -14.67 -42.15 -2.23
N ARG A 43 -13.40 -42.53 -2.42
CA ARG A 43 -12.36 -42.32 -1.39
C ARG A 43 -12.10 -40.85 -1.11
N ARG A 44 -12.06 -40.01 -2.16
CA ARG A 44 -11.89 -38.55 -2.01
C ARG A 44 -13.08 -37.92 -1.30
N LEU A 45 -14.31 -38.34 -1.60
CA LEU A 45 -15.52 -37.88 -0.91
C LEU A 45 -15.48 -38.24 0.57
N GLU A 46 -15.14 -39.49 0.91
CA GLU A 46 -15.05 -39.92 2.31
C GLU A 46 -13.97 -39.14 3.09
N GLN A 47 -12.83 -38.84 2.44
CA GLN A 47 -11.79 -38.00 3.04
C GLN A 47 -12.27 -36.56 3.26
N ALA A 48 -12.94 -35.96 2.28
CA ALA A 48 -13.46 -34.60 2.38
C ALA A 48 -14.57 -34.48 3.45
N GLU A 49 -15.43 -35.49 3.60
CA GLU A 49 -16.45 -35.53 4.65
C GLU A 49 -15.83 -35.57 6.05
N LYS A 50 -14.76 -36.37 6.24
CA LYS A 50 -14.02 -36.42 7.51
C LYS A 50 -13.34 -35.08 7.83
N GLU A 51 -12.76 -34.41 6.84
CA GLU A 51 -12.14 -33.09 7.01
C GLU A 51 -13.18 -32.02 7.37
N LEU A 52 -14.35 -32.02 6.74
CA LEU A 52 -15.44 -31.11 7.07
C LEU A 52 -15.96 -31.33 8.49
N GLU A 53 -16.08 -32.59 8.94
CA GLU A 53 -16.50 -32.88 10.31
C GLU A 53 -15.47 -32.37 11.33
N GLN A 54 -14.18 -32.55 11.04
CA GLN A 54 -13.10 -32.04 11.89
C GLN A 54 -13.11 -30.51 11.96
N LEU A 55 -13.24 -29.83 10.83
CA LEU A 55 -13.34 -28.37 10.77
C LEU A 55 -14.57 -27.82 11.49
N ARG A 56 -15.70 -28.56 11.48
CA ARG A 56 -16.89 -28.19 12.25
C ARG A 56 -16.65 -28.27 13.75
N ARG A 57 -16.01 -29.34 14.22
CA ARG A 57 -15.63 -29.51 15.64
C ARG A 57 -14.66 -28.42 16.09
N ASP A 58 -13.67 -28.08 15.27
CA ASP A 58 -12.70 -27.03 15.55
C ASP A 58 -13.35 -25.64 15.57
N ASN A 59 -14.24 -25.34 14.62
CA ASN A 59 -15.02 -24.10 14.63
C ASN A 59 -15.91 -23.98 15.88
N GLU A 60 -16.55 -25.07 16.30
CA GLU A 60 -17.36 -25.07 17.51
C GLU A 60 -16.49 -24.83 18.76
N ARG A 61 -15.31 -25.45 18.82
CA ARG A 61 -14.34 -25.24 19.89
C ARG A 61 -13.84 -23.79 19.93
N LEU A 62 -13.53 -23.21 18.78
CA LEU A 62 -13.16 -21.79 18.64
C LEU A 62 -14.30 -20.86 19.07
N ARG A 63 -15.55 -21.14 18.69
CA ARG A 63 -16.72 -20.37 19.15
C ARG A 63 -16.88 -20.43 20.66
N ARG A 64 -16.73 -21.62 21.27
CA ARG A 64 -16.78 -21.79 22.73
C ARG A 64 -15.62 -21.06 23.43
N GLN A 65 -14.43 -21.06 22.83
CA GLN A 65 -13.28 -20.30 23.34
C GLN A 65 -13.52 -18.78 23.24
N GLN A 66 -14.04 -18.28 22.13
CA GLN A 66 -14.39 -16.86 21.96
C GLN A 66 -15.50 -16.42 22.91
N GLN A 67 -16.52 -17.27 23.17
CA GLN A 67 -17.56 -16.98 24.15
C GLN A 67 -17.03 -17.00 25.59
N LYS A 68 -16.05 -17.86 25.90
CA LYS A 68 -15.38 -17.87 27.22
C LYS A 68 -14.36 -16.74 27.38
N ALA A 69 -13.73 -16.31 26.29
CA ALA A 69 -12.75 -15.23 26.24
C ALA A 69 -13.41 -13.85 26.03
N ALA A 70 -14.73 -13.80 25.76
CA ALA A 70 -15.48 -12.57 25.88
C ALA A 70 -15.32 -12.11 27.33
N PRO A 71 -14.62 -10.99 27.58
CA PRO A 71 -14.40 -10.54 28.93
C PRO A 71 -15.77 -10.31 29.55
N LYS A 72 -15.99 -10.92 30.72
CA LYS A 72 -16.96 -10.40 31.69
C LYS A 72 -16.40 -9.07 32.18
N THR A 73 -16.34 -8.07 31.31
CA THR A 73 -16.09 -6.70 31.71
C THR A 73 -17.23 -6.40 32.66
N GLU A 74 -16.92 -6.13 33.92
CA GLU A 74 -17.94 -5.75 34.89
C GLU A 74 -18.77 -4.60 34.27
N PRO A 75 -20.08 -4.56 34.48
CA PRO A 75 -20.93 -3.54 33.87
C PRO A 75 -20.41 -2.11 34.12
N ALA A 76 -19.71 -1.90 35.25
CA ALA A 76 -19.02 -0.66 35.58
C ALA A 76 -17.85 -0.30 34.66
N GLU A 77 -17.02 -1.26 34.24
CA GLU A 77 -15.91 -1.04 33.31
C GLU A 77 -16.40 -0.87 31.87
N ALA A 78 -17.45 -1.59 31.49
CA ALA A 78 -18.10 -1.42 30.19
C ALA A 78 -18.77 -0.05 30.06
N GLU A 79 -19.39 0.47 31.12
CA GLU A 79 -19.93 1.83 31.14
C GLU A 79 -18.83 2.89 31.08
N ARG A 80 -17.75 2.74 31.87
CA ARG A 80 -16.60 3.67 31.82
C ARG A 80 -15.98 3.73 30.44
N ALA A 81 -15.77 2.59 29.80
CA ALA A 81 -15.24 2.52 28.43
C ALA A 81 -16.19 3.17 27.41
N ARG A 82 -17.52 3.01 27.58
CA ARG A 82 -18.52 3.67 26.71
C ARG A 82 -18.51 5.19 26.89
N GLU A 83 -18.40 5.66 28.13
CA GLU A 83 -18.36 7.09 28.43
C GLU A 83 -17.07 7.75 27.92
N GLU A 84 -15.93 7.06 28.06
CA GLU A 84 -14.65 7.48 27.49
C GLU A 84 -14.70 7.53 25.96
N LEU A 85 -15.31 6.53 25.31
CA LEU A 85 -15.52 6.54 23.85
C LEU A 85 -16.41 7.70 23.40
N ARG A 86 -17.42 8.06 24.20
CA ARG A 86 -18.30 9.20 23.91
C ARG A 86 -17.52 10.51 24.00
N ARG A 87 -16.73 10.69 25.07
CA ARG A 87 -15.84 11.86 25.22
C ARG A 87 -14.86 11.99 24.06
N LEU A 88 -14.17 10.90 23.70
CA LEU A 88 -13.21 10.89 22.60
C LEU A 88 -13.86 11.18 21.24
N ARG A 89 -15.10 10.75 21.02
CA ARG A 89 -15.88 11.08 19.80
C ARG A 89 -16.27 12.54 19.76
N GLU A 90 -16.74 13.11 20.88
CA GLU A 90 -17.08 14.52 20.98
C GLU A 90 -15.84 15.40 20.80
N GLU A 91 -14.71 15.02 21.37
CA GLU A 91 -13.43 15.71 21.20
C GLU A 91 -12.94 15.63 19.74
N ASN A 92 -13.00 14.46 19.10
CA ASN A 92 -12.68 14.34 17.68
C ASN A 92 -13.60 15.18 16.80
N ALA A 93 -14.90 15.23 17.10
CA ALA A 93 -15.86 16.06 16.38
C ALA A 93 -15.52 17.55 16.54
N ARG A 94 -15.14 18.00 17.74
CA ARG A 94 -14.67 19.37 17.99
C ARG A 94 -13.36 19.68 17.27
N LEU A 95 -12.42 18.76 17.24
CA LEU A 95 -11.16 18.92 16.50
C LEU A 95 -11.40 18.98 15.00
N ARG A 96 -12.31 18.15 14.46
CA ARG A 96 -12.72 18.21 13.05
C ARG A 96 -13.44 19.51 12.72
N GLN A 97 -14.33 20.00 13.60
CA GLN A 97 -14.97 21.30 13.41
C GLN A 97 -13.97 22.45 13.51
N ARG A 98 -12.96 22.37 14.38
CA ARG A 98 -11.86 23.34 14.43
C ARG A 98 -11.01 23.29 13.17
N ALA A 99 -10.72 22.11 12.63
CA ALA A 99 -10.02 21.95 11.36
C ALA A 99 -10.86 22.47 10.17
N ALA A 100 -12.18 22.30 10.19
CA ALA A 100 -13.09 22.82 9.16
C ALA A 100 -13.39 24.32 9.28
N ARG A 101 -13.26 24.90 10.48
CA ARG A 101 -13.38 26.35 10.74
C ARG A 101 -12.06 27.09 10.67
N ALA A 102 -10.93 26.39 10.63
CA ALA A 102 -9.70 26.98 10.16
C ALA A 102 -9.96 27.44 8.71
N PRO A 103 -9.62 28.68 8.34
CA PRO A 103 -9.82 29.13 6.97
C PRO A 103 -9.10 28.14 6.07
N ALA A 104 -9.84 27.54 5.13
CA ALA A 104 -9.30 26.84 3.98
C ALA A 104 -8.60 27.88 3.08
N ALA A 105 -7.50 28.45 3.57
CA ALA A 105 -6.63 29.30 2.79
C ALA A 105 -5.64 28.40 2.04
N SER A 106 -6.16 27.67 1.05
CA SER A 106 -5.37 27.37 -0.14
C SER A 106 -5.99 28.15 -1.29
N GLU A 107 -5.93 29.48 -1.18
CA GLU A 107 -5.71 30.26 -2.39
C GLU A 107 -4.41 29.73 -2.98
N ALA A 108 -4.53 28.92 -4.03
CA ALA A 108 -3.40 28.45 -4.79
C ALA A 108 -2.59 29.68 -5.22
N LYS A 109 -1.50 29.97 -4.50
CA LYS A 109 -0.62 31.09 -4.84
C LYS A 109 -0.20 30.89 -6.29
N PRO A 110 -0.28 31.92 -7.14
CA PRO A 110 0.14 31.80 -8.53
C PRO A 110 1.59 31.31 -8.55
N VAL A 111 1.79 30.13 -9.14
CA VAL A 111 3.09 29.50 -9.29
C VAL A 111 3.95 30.45 -10.13
N ARG A 112 5.09 30.88 -9.59
CA ARG A 112 6.00 31.76 -10.33
C ARG A 112 6.50 31.03 -11.58
N PRO A 113 6.53 31.67 -12.75
CA PRO A 113 7.10 31.03 -13.93
C PRO A 113 8.56 30.64 -13.70
N LEU A 114 8.97 29.48 -14.21
CA LEU A 114 10.36 29.00 -14.13
C LEU A 114 11.36 29.96 -14.82
N ALA A 115 10.88 30.73 -15.81
CA ALA A 115 11.67 31.70 -16.55
C ALA A 115 12.06 32.88 -15.64
N GLY A 116 13.36 33.06 -15.41
CA GLY A 116 13.91 34.20 -14.66
C GLY A 116 14.18 33.94 -13.18
N LEU A 117 13.88 32.75 -12.66
CA LEU A 117 14.23 32.40 -11.28
C LEU A 117 15.75 32.13 -11.15
N PRO A 118 16.42 32.61 -10.08
CA PRO A 118 17.86 32.44 -9.89
C PRO A 118 18.25 30.95 -9.82
N PRO A 119 19.51 30.59 -10.12
CA PRO A 119 20.00 29.22 -9.97
C PRO A 119 19.74 28.67 -8.57
N VAL A 120 19.36 27.40 -8.48
CA VAL A 120 19.07 26.73 -7.21
C VAL A 120 20.38 26.48 -6.46
N THR A 121 20.51 27.09 -5.29
CA THR A 121 21.63 26.88 -4.35
C THR A 121 21.19 26.02 -3.15
N PRO A 122 22.13 25.43 -2.38
CA PRO A 122 21.80 24.68 -1.16
C PRO A 122 21.00 25.47 -0.10
N GLU A 123 21.08 26.79 -0.13
CA GLU A 123 20.43 27.74 0.78
C GLU A 123 19.05 28.17 0.26
N THR A 124 18.77 27.90 -1.01
CA THR A 124 17.49 28.23 -1.63
C THR A 124 16.38 27.40 -0.97
N VAL A 125 15.38 28.09 -0.44
CA VAL A 125 14.17 27.46 0.13
C VAL A 125 13.07 27.50 -0.93
N VAL A 126 12.56 26.33 -1.29
CA VAL A 126 11.46 26.16 -2.25
C VAL A 126 10.26 25.59 -1.49
N GLU A 127 9.10 26.22 -1.61
CA GLU A 127 7.87 25.69 -1.03
C GLU A 127 7.38 24.47 -1.81
N VAL A 128 6.80 23.48 -1.13
CA VAL A 128 6.28 22.25 -1.76
C VAL A 128 5.26 22.58 -2.86
N ASP A 129 4.35 23.52 -2.62
CA ASP A 129 3.34 23.91 -3.61
C ASP A 129 3.96 24.49 -4.88
N GLU A 130 5.01 25.30 -4.73
CA GLU A 130 5.76 25.87 -5.86
C GLU A 130 6.52 24.79 -6.62
N LEU A 131 7.16 23.85 -5.90
CA LEU A 131 7.86 22.72 -6.51
C LEU A 131 6.91 21.84 -7.31
N VAL A 132 5.79 21.43 -6.71
CA VAL A 132 4.79 20.58 -7.34
C VAL A 132 4.15 21.30 -8.51
N GLY A 133 3.81 22.58 -8.37
CA GLY A 133 3.28 23.41 -9.45
C GLY A 133 4.20 23.47 -10.66
N HIS A 134 5.52 23.59 -10.45
CA HIS A 134 6.48 23.54 -11.56
C HIS A 134 6.51 22.19 -12.29
N PHE A 135 6.46 21.09 -11.55
CA PHE A 135 6.44 19.75 -12.16
C PHE A 135 5.14 19.44 -12.89
N LEU A 136 4.01 19.96 -12.40
CA LEU A 136 2.72 19.88 -13.08
C LEU A 136 2.69 20.72 -14.35
N ALA A 137 3.23 21.94 -14.33
CA ALA A 137 3.25 22.83 -15.47
C ALA A 137 4.20 22.35 -16.59
N GLY A 138 5.33 21.73 -16.23
CA GLY A 138 6.34 21.31 -17.19
C GLY A 138 7.41 20.41 -16.56
N PRO A 139 7.23 19.07 -16.56
CA PRO A 139 8.11 18.16 -15.84
C PRO A 139 9.56 18.19 -16.35
N ALA A 140 9.77 18.35 -17.66
CA ALA A 140 11.10 18.46 -18.26
C ALA A 140 11.84 19.75 -17.83
N ALA A 141 11.14 20.89 -17.81
CA ALA A 141 11.71 22.17 -17.39
C ALA A 141 12.00 22.19 -15.88
N ALA A 142 11.08 21.65 -15.07
CA ALA A 142 11.28 21.48 -13.64
C ALA A 142 12.46 20.55 -13.34
N ALA A 143 12.58 19.43 -14.05
CA ALA A 143 13.72 18.52 -13.93
C ALA A 143 15.04 19.21 -14.29
N ALA A 144 15.10 20.02 -15.35
CA ALA A 144 16.30 20.77 -15.71
C ALA A 144 16.77 21.72 -14.60
N ARG A 145 15.82 22.31 -13.86
CA ARG A 145 16.10 23.24 -12.75
C ARG A 145 16.45 22.54 -11.44
N TYR A 146 15.67 21.54 -11.04
CA TYR A 146 15.74 20.95 -9.70
C TYR A 146 16.47 19.61 -9.65
N ALA A 147 16.42 18.81 -10.71
CA ALA A 147 16.95 17.45 -10.65
C ALA A 147 18.47 17.46 -10.44
N LYS A 148 18.93 16.54 -9.60
CA LYS A 148 20.32 16.37 -9.16
C LYS A 148 20.88 17.56 -8.36
N LYS A 149 20.08 18.61 -8.09
CA LYS A 149 20.46 19.76 -7.25
C LYS A 149 20.13 19.50 -5.79
N THR A 150 20.87 20.16 -4.91
CA THR A 150 20.65 20.14 -3.47
C THR A 150 20.10 21.50 -3.05
N PHE A 151 18.99 21.51 -2.33
CA PHE A 151 18.33 22.72 -1.83
C PHE A 151 17.42 22.38 -0.66
N ARG A 152 16.78 23.40 -0.09
CA ARG A 152 15.85 23.25 1.03
C ARG A 152 14.42 23.25 0.52
N VAL A 153 13.64 22.26 0.89
CA VAL A 153 12.21 22.21 0.63
C VAL A 153 11.45 22.49 1.91
N ARG A 154 10.47 23.39 1.86
CA ARG A 154 9.59 23.72 2.98
C ARG A 154 8.19 23.21 2.70
N GLY A 155 7.59 22.56 3.69
CA GLY A 155 6.23 22.05 3.60
C GLY A 155 5.72 21.51 4.92
N GLU A 156 4.51 20.98 4.90
CA GLU A 156 3.88 20.33 6.05
C GLU A 156 4.03 18.82 5.95
N VAL A 157 4.32 18.14 7.07
CA VAL A 157 4.41 16.67 7.09
C VAL A 157 3.01 16.07 6.95
N GLU A 158 2.80 15.26 5.90
CA GLU A 158 1.55 14.53 5.69
C GLU A 158 1.56 13.18 6.42
N ARG A 159 2.61 12.38 6.18
CA ARG A 159 2.72 11.01 6.68
C ARG A 159 4.15 10.50 6.65
N PHE A 160 4.39 9.38 7.34
CA PHE A 160 5.69 8.72 7.40
C PHE A 160 5.64 7.31 6.83
N HIS A 161 6.72 6.89 6.18
CA HIS A 161 6.95 5.52 5.77
C HIS A 161 8.27 5.03 6.37
N THR A 162 8.21 4.00 7.20
CA THR A 162 9.40 3.39 7.80
C THR A 162 9.66 2.04 7.15
N ALA A 163 10.83 1.86 6.54
CA ALA A 163 11.22 0.57 6.00
C ALA A 163 11.88 -0.25 7.11
N LEU A 164 11.14 -1.13 7.80
CA LEU A 164 11.67 -1.86 8.98
C LEU A 164 12.96 -2.67 8.69
N LEU A 165 13.17 -3.08 7.45
CA LEU A 165 14.34 -3.86 7.01
C LEU A 165 15.55 -3.00 6.60
N ARG A 166 15.36 -1.71 6.30
CA ARG A 166 16.43 -0.82 5.85
C ARG A 166 16.54 0.34 6.83
N ARG A 167 17.74 0.77 7.18
CA ARG A 167 17.98 1.92 8.07
C ARG A 167 17.67 3.25 7.39
N GLN A 168 16.44 3.39 6.89
CA GLN A 168 15.91 4.54 6.18
C GLN A 168 14.43 4.76 6.55
N PHE A 169 14.01 6.01 6.51
CA PHE A 169 12.61 6.39 6.60
C PHE A 169 12.31 7.50 5.60
N THR A 170 11.07 7.56 5.16
CA THR A 170 10.59 8.56 4.21
C THR A 170 9.55 9.43 4.89
N VAL A 171 9.74 10.74 4.81
CA VAL A 171 8.76 11.75 5.21
C VAL A 171 8.07 12.23 3.94
N LEU A 172 6.76 12.08 3.87
CA LEU A 172 5.98 12.66 2.79
C LEU A 172 5.47 14.04 3.22
N LEU A 173 5.71 15.02 2.36
CA LEU A 173 5.22 16.37 2.55
C LEU A 173 3.89 16.54 1.82
N ARG A 174 2.97 17.24 2.46
CA ARG A 174 1.68 17.63 1.89
C ARG A 174 1.94 18.57 0.72
N GLY A 175 1.43 18.19 -0.45
CA GLY A 175 1.36 19.05 -1.64
C GLY A 175 -0.08 19.38 -2.02
N PRO A 176 -0.27 20.11 -3.13
CA PRO A 176 -1.60 20.44 -3.63
C PRO A 176 -2.36 19.18 -4.05
N ASP A 177 -3.68 19.19 -3.85
CA ASP A 177 -4.54 18.05 -4.18
C ASP A 177 -4.40 17.64 -5.65
N GLY A 178 -4.18 16.35 -5.90
CA GLY A 178 -3.98 15.80 -7.24
C GLY A 178 -2.58 16.03 -7.83
N GLY A 179 -1.66 16.66 -7.09
CA GLY A 179 -0.26 16.80 -7.48
C GLY A 179 0.60 15.57 -7.15
N PRO A 180 1.78 15.44 -7.78
CA PRO A 180 2.76 14.42 -7.41
C PRO A 180 3.19 14.56 -5.94
N PRO A 181 3.24 13.45 -5.16
CA PRO A 181 3.70 13.50 -3.78
C PRO A 181 5.19 13.86 -3.70
N VAL A 182 5.58 14.55 -2.62
CA VAL A 182 6.99 14.90 -2.36
C VAL A 182 7.53 14.01 -1.25
N ALA A 183 8.46 13.12 -1.59
CA ALA A 183 9.01 12.12 -0.70
C ALA A 183 10.45 12.46 -0.29
N CYS A 184 10.66 12.76 1.00
CA CYS A 184 11.98 13.05 1.56
C CYS A 184 12.56 11.82 2.25
N ARG A 185 13.57 11.20 1.65
CA ARG A 185 14.23 10.00 2.18
C ARG A 185 15.41 10.36 3.09
N PHE A 186 15.32 9.91 4.34
CA PHE A 186 16.33 10.05 5.38
C PHE A 186 17.02 8.72 5.63
N ASN A 187 18.33 8.78 5.84
CA ASN A 187 19.09 7.67 6.40
C ASN A 187 19.03 7.74 7.93
N TYR A 188 19.12 6.60 8.61
CA TYR A 188 19.23 6.63 10.06
C TYR A 188 20.54 7.31 10.45
N ILE A 189 20.46 8.22 11.41
CA ILE A 189 21.64 8.69 12.12
C ILE A 189 22.09 7.53 13.02
N ASP A 190 23.39 7.22 13.05
CA ASP A 190 23.93 6.04 13.75
C ASP A 190 23.51 5.94 15.22
N ARG A 191 23.22 7.07 15.86
CA ARG A 191 22.73 7.13 17.25
C ARG A 191 21.34 6.50 17.48
N TYR A 192 20.57 6.23 16.43
CA TYR A 192 19.24 5.63 16.55
C TYR A 192 19.31 4.14 16.25
N LYS A 193 18.82 3.33 17.19
CA LYS A 193 18.67 1.89 17.03
C LYS A 193 17.55 1.57 16.06
N THR A 194 16.39 2.18 16.26
CA THR A 194 15.19 2.03 15.42
C THR A 194 14.43 3.35 15.28
N VAL A 195 13.78 3.53 14.13
CA VAL A 195 12.83 4.62 13.90
C VAL A 195 11.50 3.99 13.48
N PHE A 196 10.43 4.34 14.18
CA PHE A 196 9.09 3.79 13.97
C PHE A 196 8.03 4.87 14.21
N THR A 197 6.81 4.60 13.78
CA THR A 197 5.69 5.50 14.00
C THR A 197 4.88 5.08 15.24
N THR A 198 4.40 6.07 15.98
CA THR A 198 3.48 5.91 17.12
C THR A 198 2.20 6.71 16.86
N GLN A 199 1.23 6.60 17.76
CA GLN A 199 -0.07 7.31 17.67
C GLN A 199 -0.77 7.12 16.32
N ASN A 200 -0.94 5.86 15.90
CA ASN A 200 -1.56 5.49 14.61
C ASN A 200 -0.88 6.13 13.39
N GLY A 201 0.45 6.24 13.40
CA GLY A 201 1.21 6.77 12.26
C GLY A 201 1.46 8.27 12.29
N ARG A 202 0.98 8.99 13.32
CA ARG A 202 1.04 10.46 13.40
C ARG A 202 2.35 11.01 13.92
N VAL A 203 3.09 10.23 14.71
CA VAL A 203 4.32 10.70 15.35
C VAL A 203 5.47 9.78 14.96
N LEU A 204 6.53 10.35 14.40
CA LEU A 204 7.76 9.64 14.11
C LEU A 204 8.64 9.64 15.35
N THR A 205 8.93 8.46 15.87
CA THR A 205 9.69 8.25 17.11
C THR A 205 11.00 7.51 16.79
N ALA A 206 12.10 7.95 17.39
CA ALA A 206 13.36 7.24 17.37
C ALA A 206 13.68 6.65 18.74
N ARG A 207 14.21 5.43 18.76
CA ARG A 207 14.73 4.78 19.96
C ARG A 207 16.25 4.72 19.90
N TYR A 208 16.90 5.14 20.98
CA TYR A 208 18.34 5.04 21.18
C TYR A 208 18.76 3.62 21.60
N ASP A 209 20.05 3.31 21.55
CA ASP A 209 20.56 2.02 22.05
C ASP A 209 20.32 1.82 23.55
N SER A 210 20.25 2.91 24.33
CA SER A 210 19.87 2.90 25.74
C SER A 210 18.39 2.55 26.01
N GLY A 211 17.57 2.40 24.97
CA GLY A 211 16.14 2.17 25.08
C GLY A 211 15.31 3.44 25.24
N ARG A 212 15.93 4.61 25.46
CA ARG A 212 15.24 5.90 25.51
C ARG A 212 14.59 6.21 24.16
N GLU A 213 13.40 6.81 24.18
CA GLU A 213 12.66 7.23 22.99
C GLU A 213 12.63 8.75 22.88
N THR A 214 12.63 9.27 21.65
CA THR A 214 12.46 10.69 21.35
C THR A 214 11.54 10.87 20.14
N VAL A 215 10.70 11.89 20.20
CA VAL A 215 9.94 12.34 19.03
C VAL A 215 10.89 13.02 18.06
N LEU A 216 10.77 12.69 16.77
CA LEU A 216 11.52 13.32 15.69
C LEU A 216 10.66 14.35 14.96
N LEU A 217 9.45 13.96 14.56
CA LEU A 217 8.53 14.74 13.73
C LEU A 217 7.08 14.33 14.00
N GLU A 218 6.16 15.24 13.73
CA GLU A 218 4.71 15.00 13.83
C GLU A 218 4.01 15.32 12.51
N THR A 219 2.96 14.57 12.18
CA THR A 219 2.07 14.92 11.06
C THR A 219 1.39 16.24 11.35
N GLY A 220 1.35 17.13 10.36
CA GLY A 220 0.84 18.49 10.52
C GLY A 220 1.91 19.52 10.88
N GLN A 221 3.13 19.08 11.18
CA GLN A 221 4.24 19.98 11.49
C GLN A 221 4.79 20.62 10.20
N GLY A 222 4.94 21.94 10.20
CA GLY A 222 5.71 22.66 9.18
C GLY A 222 7.20 22.43 9.36
N VAL A 223 7.89 21.99 8.31
CA VAL A 223 9.32 21.62 8.35
C VAL A 223 10.09 22.19 7.16
N VAL A 224 11.40 22.37 7.35
CA VAL A 224 12.34 22.67 6.26
C VAL A 224 13.36 21.54 6.19
N ILE A 225 13.43 20.89 5.03
CA ILE A 225 14.28 19.72 4.79
C ILE A 225 15.29 20.09 3.72
N ALA A 226 16.59 19.96 4.03
CA ALA A 226 17.64 20.04 3.03
C ALA A 226 17.81 18.66 2.39
N GLY A 227 17.92 18.59 1.07
CA GLY A 227 18.12 17.32 0.38
C GLY A 227 18.45 17.49 -1.09
N ARG A 228 18.91 16.40 -1.71
CA ARG A 228 19.15 16.34 -3.15
C ARG A 228 17.90 15.85 -3.86
N CYS A 229 17.32 16.70 -4.71
CA CYS A 229 16.16 16.36 -5.52
C CYS A 229 16.57 15.41 -6.66
N GLY A 230 15.89 14.27 -6.76
CA GLY A 230 16.01 13.30 -7.84
C GLY A 230 15.17 13.65 -9.06
N GLY A 231 14.15 14.51 -8.90
CA GLY A 231 13.10 14.75 -9.88
C GLY A 231 11.92 13.79 -9.70
N LEU A 232 11.06 13.72 -10.72
CA LEU A 232 9.96 12.74 -10.79
C LEU A 232 10.53 11.34 -11.03
N ASP A 233 10.13 10.40 -10.19
CA ASP A 233 10.40 8.98 -10.39
C ASP A 233 9.38 8.34 -11.36
N ALA A 234 9.55 7.04 -11.63
CA ALA A 234 8.64 6.28 -12.50
C ALA A 234 7.20 6.16 -11.96
N ASN A 235 7.00 6.41 -10.65
CA ASN A 235 5.69 6.36 -10.00
C ASN A 235 5.04 7.74 -9.90
N GLY A 236 5.66 8.78 -10.47
CA GLY A 236 5.15 10.16 -10.40
C GLY A 236 5.38 10.83 -9.04
N THR A 237 6.35 10.37 -8.25
CA THR A 237 6.75 10.96 -6.96
C THR A 237 7.98 11.84 -7.15
N ILE A 238 7.99 13.03 -6.55
CA ILE A 238 9.19 13.88 -6.50
C ILE A 238 10.05 13.41 -5.33
N GLU A 239 11.17 12.77 -5.63
CA GLU A 239 12.04 12.20 -4.60
C GLU A 239 13.14 13.17 -4.16
N PHE A 240 13.35 13.25 -2.84
CA PHE A 240 14.54 13.83 -2.24
C PHE A 240 15.35 12.74 -1.54
N SER A 241 16.66 12.81 -1.71
CA SER A 241 17.64 11.90 -1.11
C SER A 241 18.66 12.66 -0.29
N ARG A 242 19.35 11.95 0.63
CA ARG A 242 20.31 12.56 1.58
C ARG A 242 19.66 13.70 2.35
N CYS A 243 18.43 13.45 2.84
CA CYS A 243 17.65 14.46 3.52
C CYS A 243 18.18 14.70 4.94
N GLU A 244 18.20 15.96 5.34
CA GLU A 244 18.55 16.43 6.66
C GLU A 244 17.52 17.48 7.12
N LEU A 245 17.13 17.43 8.39
CA LEU A 245 16.25 18.43 8.98
C LEU A 245 17.05 19.70 9.26
N VAL A 246 16.64 20.81 8.66
CA VAL A 246 17.20 22.13 8.96
C VAL A 246 16.54 22.61 10.25
N ARG A 247 17.36 22.84 11.28
CA ARG A 247 16.92 23.40 12.57
C ARG A 247 16.92 24.91 12.55
#